data_AF-A0A0N5AKS8-F1
#
_entry.id   AF-A0A0N5AKS8-F1
#
_cell.length_a   1.000
_cell.length_b   1.000
_cell.length_c   1.000
_cell.angle_alpha   90.00
_cell.angle_beta   90.00
_cell.angle_gamma   90.00
#
_symmetry.space_group_name_H-M   'P 1'
#
loop_
_entity.id
_entity.type
_entity.pdbx_description
1 polymer ?
#
loop_
_entity_poly.entity_id
_entity_poly.type
_entity_poly.pdbx_seq_one_letter_code
_entity_poly.pdbx_strand_id
1 'polypeptide(L)' 'VVDETGTGQKFRVIIVSEDFAGKTTLSNHRSVQCALANLMPSIHALTIQAYDTNKWSQERLSANSEICK' A
#
# COMPACT_ATOMS: atom_id res chain seq x y z
N VAL A 1 -0.97 -7.52 -4.94
CA VAL A 1 -2.15 -6.71 -5.31
C VAL A 1 -3.37 -7.54 -5.00
N VAL A 2 -4.32 -7.01 -4.23
CA VAL A 2 -5.56 -7.71 -3.86
C VAL A 2 -6.74 -6.92 -4.43
N ASP A 3 -7.68 -7.62 -5.06
CA ASP A 3 -8.96 -7.04 -5.51
C ASP A 3 -9.94 -7.08 -4.34
N GLU A 4 -10.37 -5.91 -3.86
CA GLU A 4 -11.23 -5.81 -2.65
C GLU A 4 -12.72 -5.90 -2.97
N THR A 5 -13.14 -5.76 -4.23
CA THR A 5 -14.57 -5.66 -4.59
C THR A 5 -15.03 -6.78 -5.53
N GLY A 6 -14.12 -7.62 -6.03
CA GLY A 6 -14.46 -8.75 -6.92
C GLY A 6 -14.97 -8.32 -8.30
N THR A 7 -14.93 -7.01 -8.59
CA THR A 7 -15.41 -6.37 -9.82
C THR A 7 -14.28 -5.80 -10.67
N GLY A 8 -13.01 -5.94 -10.27
CA GLY A 8 -11.87 -5.48 -11.08
C GLY A 8 -11.64 -3.97 -11.07
N GLN A 9 -12.34 -3.22 -10.21
CA GLN A 9 -12.36 -1.76 -10.25
C GLN A 9 -11.62 -1.10 -9.08
N LYS A 10 -11.44 -1.83 -7.97
CA LYS A 10 -10.77 -1.36 -6.77
C LYS A 10 -9.60 -2.26 -6.42
N PHE A 11 -8.40 -1.71 -6.52
CA PHE A 11 -7.18 -2.43 -6.20
C PHE A 11 -6.53 -1.87 -4.95
N ARG A 12 -6.08 -2.77 -4.07
CA ARG A 12 -5.22 -2.41 -2.96
C ARG A 12 -3.81 -2.91 -3.20
N VAL A 13 -2.86 -1.98 -3.06
CA VAL A 13 -1.43 -2.24 -3.24
C VAL A 13 -0.70 -1.84 -1.96
N ILE A 14 -0.02 -2.80 -1.38
CA ILE A 14 0.85 -2.62 -0.22
C ILE A 14 2.27 -2.73 -0.72
N ILE A 15 3.06 -1.69 -0.50
CA ILE A 15 4.46 -1.63 -0.94
C ILE A 15 5.30 -1.39 0.30
N VAL A 16 6.27 -2.26 0.50
CA VAL A 16 7.22 -2.19 1.61
C VAL A 16 8.60 -2.03 0.99
N SER A 17 9.23 -0.88 1.24
CA SER A 17 10.61 -0.63 0.82
C SER A 17 11.33 0.29 1.79
N GLU A 18 12.64 0.09 1.94
CA GLU A 18 13.54 0.97 2.67
C GLU A 18 13.66 2.33 1.98
N ASP A 19 13.37 2.43 0.67
CA ASP A 19 13.35 3.70 -0.06
C ASP A 19 12.29 4.69 0.46
N PHE A 20 11.29 4.19 1.18
CA PHE A 20 10.25 5.01 1.80
C PHE A 20 10.61 5.46 3.21
N ALA A 21 11.73 4.97 3.77
CA ALA A 21 12.27 5.40 5.03
C ALA A 21 12.62 6.90 4.97
N GLY A 22 12.02 7.69 5.87
CA GLY A 22 12.28 9.13 5.97
C GLY A 22 11.61 10.00 4.89
N LYS A 23 10.88 9.42 3.92
CA LYS A 23 10.08 10.20 2.96
C LYS A 23 8.68 10.46 3.49
N THR A 24 8.08 11.58 3.06
CA THR A 24 6.70 11.91 3.40
C THR A 24 5.72 11.00 2.67
N THR A 25 4.60 10.68 3.32
CA THR A 25 3.52 9.86 2.74
C THR A 25 3.11 10.37 1.35
N LEU A 26 2.99 11.69 1.17
CA LEU A 26 2.63 12.28 -0.11
C LEU A 26 3.67 12.02 -1.22
N SER A 27 4.96 12.10 -0.91
CA SER A 27 6.03 11.82 -1.87
C SER A 27 6.02 10.35 -2.30
N ASN A 28 5.74 9.46 -1.37
CA ASN A 28 5.63 8.02 -1.62
C ASN A 28 4.42 7.75 -2.52
N HIS A 29 3.27 8.33 -2.20
CA HIS A 29 2.07 8.25 -3.04
C HIS A 29 2.34 8.76 -4.45
N ARG A 30 2.97 9.93 -4.63
CA ARG A 30 3.29 10.47 -5.96
C ARG A 30 4.21 9.56 -6.75
N SER A 31 5.24 9.00 -6.11
CA SER A 31 6.19 8.09 -6.77
C SER A 31 5.48 6.83 -7.27
N VAL A 32 4.63 6.25 -6.42
CA VAL A 32 3.84 5.06 -6.75
C VAL A 32 2.77 5.36 -7.80
N GLN A 33 2.08 6.50 -7.69
CA GLN A 33 1.13 6.96 -8.69
C GLN A 33 1.80 7.21 -10.05
N CYS A 34 3.01 7.77 -10.09
CA CYS A 34 3.75 7.93 -11.34
C CYS A 34 4.09 6.58 -11.98
N ALA A 35 4.54 5.60 -11.19
CA ALA A 35 4.81 4.25 -11.70
C ALA A 35 3.53 3.55 -12.22
N LEU A 36 2.39 3.82 -11.59
CA LEU A 36 1.08 3.23 -11.92
C LEU A 36 0.24 4.12 -12.85
N ALA A 37 0.76 5.25 -13.33
CA ALA A 37 0.01 6.21 -14.15
C ALA A 37 -0.56 5.55 -15.42
N ASN A 38 0.19 4.60 -15.99
CA ASN A 38 -0.23 3.82 -17.16
C ASN A 38 -1.44 2.91 -16.88
N LEU A 39 -1.68 2.54 -15.61
CA LEU A 39 -2.77 1.67 -15.19
C LEU A 39 -3.97 2.45 -14.61
N MET A 40 -3.80 3.74 -14.29
CA MET A 40 -4.88 4.63 -13.85
C MET A 40 -6.10 4.68 -14.79
N PRO A 41 -5.98 4.70 -16.13
CA PRO A 41 -7.17 4.75 -16.99
C PRO A 41 -8.04 3.48 -16.92
N SER A 42 -7.49 2.35 -16.47
CA SER A 42 -8.21 1.09 -16.34
C SER A 42 -8.76 0.84 -14.93
N ILE A 43 -8.31 1.60 -13.94
CA ILE A 43 -8.61 1.37 -12.52
C ILE A 43 -9.40 2.57 -11.96
N HIS A 44 -10.64 2.34 -11.52
CA HIS A 44 -11.48 3.40 -10.96
C HIS A 44 -11.03 3.88 -9.58
N ALA A 45 -10.52 2.97 -8.73
CA ALA A 45 -9.98 3.33 -7.43
C ALA A 45 -8.76 2.49 -7.07
N LEU A 46 -7.70 3.15 -6.63
CA LEU A 46 -6.44 2.52 -6.22
C LEU A 46 -6.07 2.99 -4.81
N THR A 47 -6.04 2.04 -3.88
CA THR A 47 -5.56 2.27 -2.52
C THR A 47 -4.09 1.91 -2.45
N ILE A 48 -3.24 2.93 -2.29
CA ILE A 48 -1.79 2.77 -2.14
C ILE A 48 -1.46 2.84 -0.64
N GLN A 49 -0.80 1.82 -0.12
CA GLN A 49 -0.22 1.85 1.21
C GLN A 49 1.29 1.63 1.09
N ALA A 50 2.04 2.71 1.25
CA ALA A 50 3.50 2.67 1.24
C ALA A 50 4.02 2.64 2.68
N TYR A 51 4.73 1.57 3.03
CA TYR A 51 5.30 1.36 4.33
C TYR A 51 6.82 1.26 4.25
N ASP A 52 7.46 1.69 5.33
CA ASP A 52 8.85 1.36 5.62
C ASP A 52 8.94 -0.08 6.13
N THR A 53 10.04 -0.77 5.83
CA THR A 53 10.27 -2.17 6.25
C THR A 53 10.17 -2.33 7.76
N ASN A 54 10.71 -1.39 8.53
CA ASN A 54 10.72 -1.47 10.00
C ASN A 54 9.32 -1.25 10.58
N LYS A 55 8.57 -0.27 10.05
CA LYS A 55 7.17 -0.03 10.44
C LYS A 55 6.26 -1.19 10.05
N TRP A 56 6.43 -1.76 8.85
CA TRP A 56 5.64 -2.88 8.38
C TRP A 56 5.80 -4.12 9.26
N SER A 57 7.05 -4.42 9.66
CA SER A 57 7.33 -5.51 10.60
C SER A 57 6.63 -5.29 11.95
N GLN A 58 6.69 -4.07 12.51
CA GLN A 58 6.00 -3.77 13.76
C GLN A 58 4.47 -3.87 13.66
N GLU A 59 3.87 -3.34 12.59
CA GLU A 59 2.42 -3.37 12.38
C GLU A 59 1.91 -4.82 12.18
N ARG A 60 2.71 -5.70 11.55
CA ARG A 60 2.41 -7.13 11.45
C ARG A 60 2.55 -7.88 12.77
N LEU A 61 3.55 -7.51 13.58
CA LEU A 61 3.73 -8.07 14.92
C LEU A 61 2.57 -7.69 15.84
N SER A 62 2.06 -6.45 15.76
CA SER A 62 0.89 -6.02 16.54
C SER A 62 -0.42 -6.60 16.01
N ALA A 63 -0.61 -6.69 14.68
CA ALA A 63 -1.82 -7.27 14.08
C ALA A 63 -1.98 -8.78 14.38
N ASN A 64 -0.89 -9.50 14.65
CA ASN A 64 -0.95 -10.90 15.09
C ASN A 64 -1.25 -11.05 16.60
N SER A 65 -1.23 -9.96 17.39
CA SER A 65 -1.43 -10.00 18.84
C SER A 65 -2.89 -9.93 19.28
N GLU A 66 -3.84 -9.77 18.36
CA GLU A 66 -5.28 -9.68 18.68
C GLU A 66 -6.03 -11.01 18.46
N ILE A 67 -5.31 -12.12 18.33
CA ILE A 67 -5.86 -13.48 18.47
C ILE A 67 -5.71 -13.91 19.95
N CYS A 68 -6.36 -13.18 20.86
CA CYS A 68 -6.84 -13.64 22.19
C CYS A 68 -7.16 -12.42 23.06
N LYS A 69 -8.39 -11.93 22.99
CA LYS A 69 -9.13 -11.44 24.16
C LYS A 69 -10.58 -11.90 24.06
#